data_AF-A0A2P6NSE2-F1
#
_entry.id   AF-A0A2P6NSE2-F1
#
_cell.length_a   1.000
_cell.length_b   1.000
_cell.length_c   1.000
_cell.angle_alpha   90.00
_cell.angle_beta   90.00
_cell.angle_gamma   90.00
#
_symmetry.space_group_name_H-M   'P 1'
#
loop_
_entity.id
_entity.type
_entity.pdbx_description
1 polymer ?
#
loop_
_entity_poly.entity_id
_entity_poly.type
_entity_poly.pdbx_seq_one_letter_code
_entity_poly.pdbx_strand_id
1 'polypeptide(L)'
;MLPQLVMNLQQNPRDPSDGTTHFWEAVYSVATTARFQKISILDNAYVVITVKKKKEEYRVNRLIQGPADENLITYLCDAIESDVIGRTIGMDNLHIALSSEMWEPGVITYYAINPSNAAFSGISPWVARGKTSADFGISKPDIIRASLLAEETFDPVTQRSSYSVDIFTDTTLYMETKRITPKLHLSIMLLRSGAARTRPEPITTERGEVPKSYKKHQWEALLEGVLKFVSENVQYSSTAKLRIPETFFNDNHNIFCYIYNNTEPFLPSRSADGFQWKSSFCAPSKGTLQKRYFYHKTEGQRMRRRVMWIDRLPHLQIIEYRHLDYNGEVETDHLMGQDTMSWPDIISRITIRSDHKLQKTMEEIDREFDVGLTRGGVPDEDIQESTQVLSYVSGILNNWASRHRAIRSSSATH
;
A
#
# COMPACT_ATOMS: atom_id res chain seq x y z
N MET A 1 15.16 -28.97 -23.37
CA MET A 1 15.66 -28.18 -24.51
C MET A 1 15.59 -26.71 -24.11
N LEU A 2 16.71 -25.98 -24.15
CA LEU A 2 16.76 -24.56 -23.81
C LEU A 2 16.27 -23.73 -25.02
N PRO A 3 15.54 -22.62 -24.83
CA PRO A 3 15.23 -21.71 -25.92
C PRO A 3 16.52 -21.02 -26.40
N GLN A 4 16.91 -21.27 -27.65
CA GLN A 4 17.97 -20.53 -28.32
C GLN A 4 17.36 -19.28 -28.93
N LEU A 5 17.77 -18.11 -28.45
CA LEU A 5 17.45 -16.83 -29.08
C LEU A 5 18.50 -16.59 -30.18
N VAL A 6 18.11 -16.71 -31.44
CA VAL A 6 18.97 -16.38 -32.60
C VAL A 6 18.43 -15.09 -33.21
N MET A 7 19.14 -13.98 -33.02
CA MET A 7 18.85 -12.72 -33.74
C MET A 7 19.91 -12.50 -34.81
N ASN A 8 19.46 -12.25 -36.04
CA ASN A 8 20.31 -11.97 -37.18
C ASN A 8 20.58 -10.47 -37.26
N LEU A 9 21.73 -10.03 -36.76
CA LEU A 9 22.18 -8.64 -36.84
C LEU A 9 22.86 -8.40 -38.20
N GLN A 10 22.07 -8.19 -39.26
CA GLN A 10 22.60 -7.53 -40.45
C GLN A 10 22.70 -6.04 -40.17
N GLN A 11 23.93 -5.54 -40.02
CA GLN A 11 24.20 -4.13 -39.76
C GLN A 11 23.83 -3.28 -40.98
N ASN A 12 22.86 -2.39 -40.81
CA ASN A 12 22.63 -1.26 -41.70
C ASN A 12 23.59 -0.13 -41.24
N PRO A 13 24.53 0.37 -42.07
CA PRO A 13 25.66 1.17 -41.62
C PRO A 13 25.33 2.63 -41.26
N ARG A 14 24.10 2.93 -40.83
CA ARG A 14 23.65 4.32 -40.63
C ARG A 14 23.40 4.78 -39.19
N ASP A 15 23.43 3.92 -38.18
CA ASP A 15 23.59 4.41 -36.80
C ASP A 15 23.98 3.27 -35.82
N PRO A 16 25.25 3.18 -35.37
CA PRO A 16 25.71 2.06 -34.55
C PRO A 16 25.38 2.18 -33.05
N SER A 17 24.85 3.31 -32.57
CA SER A 17 24.79 3.61 -31.12
C SER A 17 23.57 3.10 -30.37
N ASP A 18 22.42 2.89 -31.02
CA ASP A 18 21.17 2.65 -30.29
C ASP A 18 20.87 1.16 -30.03
N GLY A 19 21.09 0.31 -31.04
CA GLY A 19 20.78 -1.13 -30.92
C GLY A 19 21.80 -1.92 -30.09
N THR A 20 23.06 -1.49 -30.08
CA THR A 20 24.14 -2.19 -29.37
C THR A 20 24.10 -1.90 -27.87
N THR A 21 23.75 -0.67 -27.48
CA THR A 21 23.65 -0.26 -26.08
C THR A 21 22.55 -1.02 -25.35
N HIS A 22 21.35 -1.09 -25.91
CA HIS A 22 20.24 -1.88 -25.34
C HIS A 22 20.54 -3.38 -25.25
N PHE A 23 21.28 -3.92 -26.23
CA PHE A 23 21.73 -5.31 -26.18
C PHE A 23 22.65 -5.55 -24.98
N TRP A 24 23.65 -4.68 -24.77
CA TRP A 24 24.57 -4.82 -23.65
C TRP A 24 23.90 -4.59 -22.29
N GLU A 25 22.97 -3.63 -22.17
CA GLU A 25 22.16 -3.44 -20.97
C GLU A 25 21.32 -4.67 -20.61
N ALA A 26 20.70 -5.32 -21.61
CA ALA A 26 19.96 -6.56 -21.42
C ALA A 26 20.87 -7.73 -20.99
N VAL A 27 22.09 -7.80 -21.53
CA VAL A 27 23.07 -8.81 -21.13
C VAL A 27 23.59 -8.56 -19.71
N TYR A 28 23.89 -7.31 -19.35
CA TYR A 28 24.37 -6.93 -18.02
C TYR A 28 23.31 -7.08 -16.93
N SER A 29 22.04 -6.82 -17.22
CA SER A 29 20.96 -6.92 -16.23
C SER A 29 20.58 -8.37 -15.87
N VAL A 30 20.90 -9.36 -16.71
CA VAL A 30 20.41 -10.75 -16.55
C VAL A 30 21.54 -11.78 -16.35
N ALA A 31 22.78 -11.48 -16.75
CA ALA A 31 23.87 -12.45 -16.79
C ALA A 31 24.82 -12.35 -15.57
N THR A 32 25.10 -13.48 -14.92
CA THR A 32 26.26 -13.58 -13.99
C THR A 32 27.53 -14.04 -14.70
N THR A 33 27.40 -14.78 -15.80
CA THR A 33 28.51 -15.18 -16.67
C THR A 33 28.01 -15.28 -18.12
N ALA A 34 28.68 -14.57 -19.03
CA ALA A 34 28.49 -14.71 -20.47
C ALA A 34 29.69 -15.46 -21.05
N ARG A 35 29.43 -16.45 -21.92
CA ARG A 35 30.47 -17.08 -22.73
C ARG A 35 30.32 -16.65 -24.18
N PHE A 36 31.41 -16.17 -24.75
CA PHE A 36 31.50 -15.74 -26.13
C PHE A 36 32.18 -16.85 -26.94
N GLN A 37 31.54 -17.30 -28.01
CA GLN A 37 32.12 -18.28 -28.92
C GLN A 37 32.07 -17.73 -30.33
N LYS A 38 33.23 -17.56 -30.96
CA LYS A 38 33.31 -17.23 -32.38
C LYS A 38 32.99 -18.49 -33.20
N ILE A 39 32.07 -18.36 -34.15
CA ILE A 39 31.78 -19.39 -35.15
C ILE A 39 31.89 -18.78 -36.55
N SER A 40 32.35 -19.55 -37.52
CA SER A 40 32.41 -19.11 -38.92
C SER A 40 31.37 -19.89 -39.72
N ILE A 41 30.48 -19.18 -40.41
CA ILE A 41 29.47 -19.76 -41.30
C ILE A 41 29.57 -19.06 -42.65
N LEU A 42 29.83 -19.83 -43.72
CA LEU A 42 29.93 -19.33 -45.10
C LEU A 42 30.86 -18.10 -45.20
N ASP A 43 32.11 -18.26 -44.74
CA ASP A 43 33.17 -17.22 -44.69
C ASP A 43 32.88 -15.97 -43.84
N ASN A 44 31.73 -15.90 -43.16
CA ASN A 44 31.40 -14.83 -42.24
C ASN A 44 31.62 -15.27 -40.79
N ALA A 45 32.23 -14.39 -39.99
CA ALA A 45 32.44 -14.63 -38.56
C ALA A 45 31.25 -14.11 -37.74
N TYR A 46 30.70 -14.97 -36.90
CA TYR A 46 29.64 -14.67 -35.94
C TYR A 46 30.16 -14.87 -34.52
N VAL A 47 29.62 -14.12 -33.56
CA VAL A 47 29.85 -14.33 -32.13
C VAL A 47 28.56 -14.83 -31.51
N VAL A 48 28.56 -16.08 -31.07
CA VAL A 48 27.46 -16.64 -30.29
C VAL A 48 27.68 -16.28 -28.82
N ILE A 49 26.69 -15.62 -28.24
CA ILE A 49 26.71 -15.23 -26.84
C ILE A 49 25.81 -16.22 -26.09
N THR A 50 26.43 -17.12 -25.32
CA THR A 50 25.70 -18.01 -24.43
C THR A 50 25.61 -17.36 -23.07
N VAL A 51 24.43 -16.82 -22.76
CA VAL A 51 24.12 -16.28 -21.44
C VAL A 51 23.59 -17.42 -20.58
N LYS A 52 24.32 -17.79 -19.52
CA LYS A 52 23.72 -18.61 -18.46
C LYS A 52 22.95 -17.65 -17.56
N LYS A 53 21.62 -17.61 -17.72
CA LYS A 53 20.74 -17.04 -16.70
C LYS A 53 21.11 -17.74 -15.40
N LYS A 54 21.47 -16.97 -14.36
CA LYS A 54 21.66 -17.52 -13.02
C LYS A 54 20.37 -18.28 -12.77
N LYS A 55 20.42 -19.61 -12.67
CA LYS A 55 19.31 -20.33 -12.07
C LYS A 55 19.24 -19.65 -10.71
N GLU A 56 18.18 -18.90 -10.45
CA GLU A 56 17.87 -18.52 -9.08
C GLU A 56 17.73 -19.88 -8.39
N GLU A 57 18.84 -20.38 -7.85
CA GLU A 57 18.78 -21.23 -6.70
C GLU A 57 18.08 -20.37 -5.68
N TYR A 58 16.74 -20.46 -5.70
CA TYR A 58 15.89 -20.04 -4.63
C TYR A 58 16.43 -20.77 -3.39
N ARG A 59 17.37 -20.13 -2.70
CA ARG A 59 17.90 -20.52 -1.39
C ARG A 59 16.83 -20.48 -0.30
N VAL A 60 15.55 -20.38 -0.67
CA VAL A 60 14.43 -20.56 0.25
C VAL A 60 14.36 -22.01 0.76
N ASN A 61 14.96 -22.98 0.06
CA ASN A 61 14.99 -24.38 0.51
C ASN A 61 16.07 -24.73 1.56
N ARG A 62 16.81 -23.75 2.11
CA ARG A 62 17.71 -23.98 3.27
C ARG A 62 17.14 -23.46 4.60
N LEU A 63 15.88 -23.04 4.64
CA LEU A 63 15.23 -22.46 5.83
C LEU A 63 14.69 -23.50 6.83
N ILE A 64 14.97 -24.80 6.66
CA ILE A 64 14.42 -25.84 7.53
C ILE A 64 15.57 -26.71 8.03
N GLN A 65 16.08 -26.39 9.22
CA GLN A 65 16.75 -27.25 10.22
C GLN A 65 17.90 -26.50 10.93
N GLY A 66 17.56 -25.82 12.02
CA GLY A 66 18.47 -25.31 13.04
C GLY A 66 17.78 -25.29 14.41
N PRO A 67 18.50 -25.43 15.54
CA PRO A 67 17.93 -25.58 16.88
C PRO A 67 17.13 -24.35 17.35
N ALA A 68 16.17 -24.55 18.25
CA ALA A 68 14.92 -23.79 18.33
C ALA A 68 15.00 -22.34 18.86
N ASP A 69 15.99 -21.92 19.65
CA ASP A 69 15.82 -20.70 20.47
C ASP A 69 16.56 -19.44 19.98
N GLU A 70 17.71 -19.55 19.31
CA GLU A 70 18.43 -18.38 18.75
C GLU A 70 18.11 -18.11 17.26
N ASN A 71 17.40 -19.02 16.59
CA ASN A 71 17.19 -18.98 15.14
C ASN A 71 15.92 -18.23 14.70
N LEU A 72 15.03 -17.83 15.60
CA LEU A 72 13.70 -17.35 15.22
C LEU A 72 13.67 -15.88 14.79
N ILE A 73 14.38 -14.98 15.48
CA ILE A 73 14.65 -13.62 14.96
C ILE A 73 15.36 -13.73 13.62
N THR A 74 16.32 -14.64 13.50
CA THR A 74 17.09 -14.86 12.27
C THR A 74 16.19 -15.18 11.08
N TYR A 75 15.15 -16.03 11.24
CA TYR A 75 14.22 -16.31 10.15
C TYR A 75 13.39 -15.09 9.73
N LEU A 76 12.92 -14.28 10.68
CA LEU A 76 12.19 -13.06 10.37
C LEU A 76 13.11 -12.04 9.69
N CYS A 77 14.34 -11.91 10.17
CA CYS A 77 15.38 -11.11 9.55
C CYS A 77 15.63 -11.55 8.11
N ASP A 78 15.83 -12.85 7.87
CA ASP A 78 16.07 -13.42 6.55
C ASP A 78 14.90 -13.17 5.59
N ALA A 79 13.65 -13.27 6.09
CA ALA A 79 12.45 -12.98 5.31
C ALA A 79 12.34 -11.50 4.91
N ILE A 80 12.69 -10.59 5.82
CA ILE A 80 12.71 -9.14 5.57
C ILE A 80 13.84 -8.77 4.62
N GLU A 81 15.05 -9.27 4.84
CA GLU A 81 16.23 -9.02 4.00
C GLU A 81 16.06 -9.59 2.58
N SER A 82 15.30 -10.67 2.44
CA SER A 82 14.92 -11.25 1.14
C SER A 82 13.75 -10.53 0.46
N ASP A 83 13.20 -9.49 1.11
CA ASP A 83 12.05 -8.72 0.66
C ASP A 83 10.83 -9.57 0.28
N VAL A 84 10.51 -10.55 1.14
CA VAL A 84 9.39 -11.47 0.85
C VAL A 84 8.09 -10.69 0.67
N ILE A 85 7.84 -9.64 1.45
CA ILE A 85 6.62 -8.83 1.37
C ILE A 85 6.62 -7.99 0.08
N GLY A 86 7.64 -7.16 -0.17
CA GLY A 86 7.72 -6.28 -1.34
C GLY A 86 7.57 -7.05 -2.66
N ARG A 87 8.30 -8.17 -2.81
CA ARG A 87 8.21 -9.04 -4.00
C ARG A 87 6.84 -9.70 -4.15
N THR A 88 6.23 -10.12 -3.04
CA THR A 88 4.92 -10.78 -3.09
C THR A 88 3.86 -9.83 -3.60
N ILE A 89 3.87 -8.57 -3.13
CA ILE A 89 2.90 -7.59 -3.59
C ILE A 89 3.28 -6.91 -4.91
N GLY A 90 4.55 -6.99 -5.32
CA GLY A 90 5.06 -6.31 -6.51
C GLY A 90 5.20 -4.81 -6.28
N MET A 91 5.71 -4.42 -5.10
CA MET A 91 6.03 -3.03 -4.78
C MET A 91 7.51 -2.93 -4.40
N ASP A 92 8.29 -2.36 -5.31
CA ASP A 92 9.74 -2.23 -5.13
C ASP A 92 10.12 -1.04 -4.24
N ASN A 93 9.16 -0.16 -3.97
CA ASN A 93 9.30 1.05 -3.16
C ASN A 93 8.84 0.88 -1.69
N LEU A 94 8.67 -0.36 -1.24
CA LEU A 94 8.47 -0.61 0.19
C LEU A 94 9.79 -0.64 0.92
N HIS A 95 9.86 0.10 2.02
CA HIS A 95 10.96 0.04 2.96
C HIS A 95 10.47 -0.70 4.20
N ILE A 96 11.11 -1.81 4.53
CA ILE A 96 10.71 -2.66 5.65
C ILE A 96 11.84 -2.67 6.65
N ALA A 97 11.51 -2.56 7.93
CA ALA A 97 12.44 -2.63 9.04
C ALA A 97 11.86 -3.45 10.19
N LEU A 98 12.71 -4.30 10.77
CA LEU A 98 12.50 -4.89 12.08
C LEU A 98 13.41 -4.15 13.06
N SER A 99 12.84 -3.51 14.07
CA SER A 99 13.60 -2.67 15.00
C SER A 99 13.18 -2.89 16.45
N SER A 100 14.05 -2.48 17.37
CA SER A 100 13.75 -2.46 18.80
C SER A 100 12.79 -1.33 19.18
N GLU A 101 12.32 -1.37 20.41
CA GLU A 101 11.88 -0.15 21.11
C GLU A 101 13.07 0.83 21.28
N MET A 102 12.79 2.11 21.53
CA MET A 102 13.81 3.08 21.92
C MET A 102 14.41 2.70 23.27
N TRP A 103 15.70 2.39 23.31
CA TRP A 103 16.43 2.20 24.58
C TRP A 103 17.02 3.51 25.11
N GLU A 104 17.17 4.51 24.23
CA GLU A 104 17.44 5.92 24.55
C GLU A 104 16.53 6.78 23.64
N PRO A 105 16.03 7.94 24.09
CA PRO A 105 15.27 8.85 23.24
C PRO A 105 15.92 9.11 21.87
N GLY A 106 15.23 8.70 20.81
CA GLY A 106 15.67 8.87 19.43
C GLY A 106 16.65 7.81 18.92
N VAL A 107 16.95 6.77 19.70
CA VAL A 107 17.86 5.68 19.32
C VAL A 107 17.12 4.35 19.30
N ILE A 108 17.03 3.75 18.11
CA ILE A 108 16.49 2.40 17.90
C ILE A 108 17.57 1.52 17.30
N THR A 109 17.49 0.21 17.55
CA THR A 109 18.37 -0.80 16.97
C THR A 109 17.64 -1.56 15.87
N TYR A 110 18.26 -1.71 14.71
CA TYR A 110 17.73 -2.48 13.58
C TYR A 110 18.16 -3.94 13.69
N TYR A 111 17.20 -4.84 13.67
CA TYR A 111 17.42 -6.28 13.59
C TYR A 111 17.48 -6.77 12.14
N ALA A 112 16.71 -6.16 11.25
CA ALA A 112 16.74 -6.40 9.82
C ALA A 112 16.12 -5.24 9.06
N ILE A 113 16.54 -5.07 7.81
CA ILE A 113 15.91 -4.16 6.85
C ILE A 113 15.84 -4.84 5.48
N ASN A 114 14.89 -4.46 4.64
CA ASN A 114 14.83 -4.99 3.27
C ASN A 114 15.81 -4.26 2.33
N PRO A 115 16.04 -4.76 1.10
CA PRO A 115 16.92 -4.16 0.10
C PRO A 115 16.62 -2.69 -0.22
N SER A 116 15.34 -2.30 -0.33
CA SER A 116 14.99 -0.91 -0.64
C SER A 116 15.36 0.05 0.50
N ASN A 117 15.20 -0.39 1.76
CA ASN A 117 15.66 0.37 2.92
C ASN A 117 17.20 0.38 3.02
N ALA A 118 17.86 -0.75 2.75
CA ALA A 118 19.32 -0.81 2.74
C ALA A 118 19.95 0.09 1.66
N ALA A 119 19.34 0.13 0.47
CA ALA A 119 19.76 1.00 -0.62
C ALA A 119 19.67 2.49 -0.24
N PHE A 120 18.64 2.88 0.53
CA PHE A 120 18.50 4.24 1.04
C PHE A 120 19.67 4.65 1.95
N SER A 121 20.24 3.71 2.69
CA SER A 121 21.41 3.92 3.55
C SER A 121 22.75 3.58 2.89
N GLY A 122 22.77 3.15 1.62
CA GLY A 122 24.00 2.78 0.91
C GLY A 122 24.68 1.51 1.45
N ILE A 123 23.92 0.59 2.05
CA ILE A 123 24.44 -0.65 2.64
C ILE A 123 23.77 -1.89 2.05
N SER A 124 24.31 -3.08 2.39
CA SER A 124 23.60 -4.35 2.16
C SER A 124 22.66 -4.68 3.34
N PRO A 125 21.51 -5.34 3.11
CA PRO A 125 20.52 -5.62 4.16
C PRO A 125 21.08 -6.21 5.46
N TRP A 126 21.89 -7.26 5.37
CA TRP A 126 22.46 -7.95 6.54
C TRP A 126 23.47 -7.11 7.33
N VAL A 127 24.01 -6.04 6.74
CA VAL A 127 24.94 -5.12 7.43
C VAL A 127 24.19 -4.27 8.47
N ALA A 128 22.87 -4.15 8.34
CA ALA A 128 22.05 -3.39 9.26
C ALA A 128 21.80 -4.08 10.61
N ARG A 129 22.06 -5.39 10.71
CA ARG A 129 21.82 -6.15 11.95
C ARG A 129 22.64 -5.57 13.10
N GLY A 130 21.95 -5.17 14.17
CA GLY A 130 22.55 -4.57 15.37
C GLY A 130 22.99 -3.12 15.21
N LYS A 131 22.80 -2.50 14.03
CA LYS A 131 23.08 -1.07 13.83
C LYS A 131 21.96 -0.23 14.42
N THR A 132 22.32 0.96 14.87
CA THR A 132 21.39 1.93 15.45
C THR A 132 20.93 2.96 14.42
N SER A 133 19.87 3.70 14.72
CA SER A 133 19.48 4.88 13.94
C SER A 133 20.61 5.91 13.82
N ALA A 134 21.46 6.03 14.83
CA ALA A 134 22.63 6.90 14.82
C ALA A 134 23.70 6.43 13.82
N ASP A 135 23.92 5.12 13.68
CA ASP A 135 24.86 4.56 12.69
C ASP A 135 24.45 4.88 11.25
N PHE A 136 23.14 5.07 10.99
CA PHE A 136 22.60 5.48 9.69
C PHE A 136 22.47 7.00 9.52
N GLY A 137 22.95 7.79 10.48
CA GLY A 137 22.84 9.24 10.45
C GLY A 137 21.39 9.75 10.51
N ILE A 138 20.46 8.95 11.03
CA ILE A 138 19.07 9.38 11.19
C ILE A 138 18.97 10.30 12.40
N SER A 139 18.35 11.46 12.20
CA SER A 139 18.15 12.48 13.22
C SER A 139 17.33 11.96 14.41
N LYS A 140 17.85 12.13 15.65
CA LYS A 140 17.13 11.78 16.89
C LYS A 140 15.74 12.45 16.96
N PRO A 141 15.58 13.76 16.69
CA PRO A 141 14.26 14.40 16.61
C PRO A 141 13.26 13.69 15.68
N ASP A 142 13.70 13.16 14.54
CA ASP A 142 12.81 12.47 13.60
C ASP A 142 12.35 11.12 14.14
N ILE A 143 13.24 10.36 14.78
CA ILE A 143 12.88 9.10 15.45
C ILE A 143 11.92 9.36 16.61
N ILE A 144 12.18 10.38 17.43
CA ILE A 144 11.29 10.75 18.55
C ILE A 144 9.92 11.15 18.02
N ARG A 145 9.86 12.01 16.99
CA ARG A 145 8.61 12.43 16.36
C ARG A 145 7.83 11.24 15.80
N ALA A 146 8.49 10.35 15.08
CA ALA A 146 7.84 9.14 14.55
C ALA A 146 7.34 8.23 15.67
N SER A 147 8.10 8.06 16.75
CA SER A 147 7.68 7.25 17.90
C SER A 147 6.49 7.85 18.64
N LEU A 148 6.43 9.17 18.83
CA LEU A 148 5.28 9.83 19.45
C LEU A 148 4.01 9.65 18.62
N LEU A 149 4.10 9.80 17.29
CA LEU A 149 2.99 9.54 16.38
C LEU A 149 2.57 8.06 16.40
N ALA A 150 3.53 7.15 16.51
CA ALA A 150 3.24 5.72 16.64
C ALA A 150 2.44 5.45 17.91
N GLU A 151 2.83 5.98 19.07
CA GLU A 151 2.09 5.81 20.33
C GLU A 151 0.72 6.51 20.32
N GLU A 152 0.61 7.70 19.74
CA GLU A 152 -0.66 8.44 19.63
C GLU A 152 -1.69 7.66 18.77
N THR A 153 -1.21 6.98 17.73
CA THR A 153 -2.05 6.21 16.80
C THR A 153 -2.12 4.73 17.14
N PHE A 154 -1.57 4.31 18.28
CA PHE A 154 -1.52 2.91 18.69
C PHE A 154 -2.90 2.38 19.06
N ASP A 155 -3.31 1.31 18.37
CA ASP A 155 -4.49 0.53 18.72
C ASP A 155 -4.06 -0.68 19.57
N PRO A 156 -4.46 -0.74 20.86
CA PRO A 156 -4.08 -1.84 21.74
C PRO A 156 -4.71 -3.18 21.35
N VAL A 157 -5.81 -3.19 20.59
CA VAL A 157 -6.44 -4.43 20.14
C VAL A 157 -5.64 -5.04 19.00
N THR A 158 -5.32 -4.23 17.99
CA THR A 158 -4.58 -4.70 16.82
C THR A 158 -3.07 -4.64 17.01
N GLN A 159 -2.54 -4.01 18.07
CA GLN A 159 -1.12 -3.76 18.29
C GLN A 159 -0.46 -2.99 17.12
N ARG A 160 -1.22 -2.09 16.47
CA ARG A 160 -0.79 -1.36 15.27
C ARG A 160 -0.83 0.14 15.45
N SER A 161 0.03 0.81 14.71
CA SER A 161 0.04 2.26 14.54
C SER A 161 0.12 2.58 13.06
N SER A 162 -0.78 3.45 12.60
CA SER A 162 -0.85 3.92 11.21
C SER A 162 -0.72 5.43 11.20
N TYR A 163 0.37 5.95 10.63
CA TYR A 163 0.68 7.38 10.65
C TYR A 163 1.53 7.78 9.44
N SER A 164 1.69 9.08 9.24
CA SER A 164 2.52 9.62 8.16
C SER A 164 3.46 10.70 8.69
N VAL A 165 4.70 10.70 8.23
CA VAL A 165 5.73 11.68 8.61
C VAL A 165 6.23 12.38 7.35
N ASP A 166 6.18 13.71 7.36
CA ASP A 166 6.84 14.51 6.33
C ASP A 166 8.34 14.59 6.68
N ILE A 167 9.17 13.91 5.86
CA ILE A 167 10.63 13.77 6.09
C ILE A 167 11.46 14.80 5.31
N PHE A 168 10.94 15.26 4.16
CA PHE A 168 11.50 16.34 3.36
C PHE A 168 10.36 17.26 2.90
N THR A 169 10.68 18.43 2.34
CA THR A 169 9.66 19.41 1.85
C THR A 169 8.61 18.77 0.94
N ASP A 170 9.03 17.77 0.19
CA ASP A 170 8.26 17.14 -0.88
C ASP A 170 8.25 15.62 -0.74
N THR A 171 8.33 15.09 0.49
CA THR A 171 8.30 13.63 0.70
C THR A 171 7.60 13.27 1.99
N THR A 172 6.51 12.51 1.84
CA THR A 172 5.74 11.94 2.94
C THR A 172 6.06 10.45 3.02
N LEU A 173 6.48 10.01 4.20
CA LEU A 173 6.65 8.61 4.55
C LEU A 173 5.36 8.12 5.22
N TYR A 174 4.66 7.19 4.58
CA TYR A 174 3.53 6.50 5.22
C TYR A 174 4.08 5.32 6.01
N MET A 175 3.74 5.22 7.28
CA MET A 175 4.24 4.21 8.19
C MET A 175 3.11 3.36 8.75
N GLU A 176 3.30 2.06 8.64
CA GLU A 176 2.50 1.04 9.29
C GLU A 176 3.42 0.25 10.22
N THR A 177 3.21 0.40 11.52
CA THR A 177 4.04 -0.25 12.55
C THR A 177 3.20 -1.26 13.32
N LYS A 178 3.63 -2.51 13.35
CA LYS A 178 3.06 -3.58 14.17
C LYS A 178 4.02 -3.89 15.31
N ARG A 179 3.52 -3.81 16.54
CA ARG A 179 4.24 -4.30 17.74
C ARG A 179 4.12 -5.82 17.78
N ILE A 180 5.24 -6.52 17.56
CA ILE A 180 5.31 -7.99 17.63
C ILE A 180 5.45 -8.42 19.10
N THR A 181 6.35 -7.77 19.81
CA THR A 181 6.51 -7.85 21.28
C THR A 181 6.74 -6.43 21.80
N PRO A 182 6.67 -6.19 23.13
CA PRO A 182 6.96 -4.85 23.67
C PRO A 182 8.31 -4.27 23.21
N LYS A 183 9.30 -5.13 22.91
CA LYS A 183 10.65 -4.73 22.52
C LYS A 183 10.91 -4.84 21.02
N LEU A 184 9.94 -5.27 20.21
CA LEU A 184 10.15 -5.60 18.79
C LEU A 184 9.02 -5.06 17.92
N HIS A 185 9.38 -4.24 16.95
CA HIS A 185 8.48 -3.58 16.03
C HIS A 185 8.79 -3.97 14.58
N LEU A 186 7.77 -4.35 13.83
CA LEU A 186 7.82 -4.45 12.37
C LEU A 186 7.24 -3.17 11.78
N SER A 187 8.08 -2.40 11.11
CA SER A 187 7.69 -1.17 10.43
C SER A 187 7.72 -1.39 8.92
N ILE A 188 6.61 -1.13 8.25
CA ILE A 188 6.51 -1.13 6.80
C ILE A 188 6.20 0.30 6.37
N MET A 189 7.06 0.81 5.50
CA MET A 189 7.10 2.21 5.14
C MET A 189 6.95 2.34 3.63
N LEU A 190 6.11 3.27 3.21
CA LEU A 190 5.94 3.63 1.81
C LEU A 190 6.40 5.06 1.62
N LEU A 191 7.47 5.22 0.84
CA LEU A 191 7.98 6.51 0.46
C LEU A 191 7.11 7.08 -0.66
N ARG A 192 6.49 8.22 -0.40
CA ARG A 192 5.83 9.02 -1.43
C ARG A 192 6.55 10.33 -1.55
N SER A 193 7.34 10.48 -2.61
CA SER A 193 7.73 11.80 -3.06
C SER A 193 6.45 12.55 -3.42
N GLY A 194 6.11 13.56 -2.62
CA GLY A 194 5.15 14.59 -2.97
C GLY A 194 5.75 15.27 -4.18
N ALA A 195 5.48 14.73 -5.37
CA ALA A 195 6.10 15.27 -6.56
C ALA A 195 5.80 16.77 -6.59
N ALA A 196 6.85 17.58 -6.81
CA ALA A 196 6.71 18.92 -7.35
C ALA A 196 6.04 18.79 -8.73
N ARG A 197 4.76 18.39 -8.75
CA ARG A 197 3.98 18.05 -9.94
C ARG A 197 3.59 19.36 -10.58
N THR A 198 4.52 19.94 -11.32
CA THR A 198 4.17 20.87 -12.40
C THR A 198 3.41 20.17 -13.52
N ARG A 199 3.36 18.83 -13.54
CA ARG A 199 2.63 18.06 -14.55
C ARG A 199 1.69 17.03 -13.89
N PRO A 200 0.39 17.01 -14.26
CA PRO A 200 -0.53 15.93 -13.91
C PRO A 200 0.08 14.59 -14.31
N GLU A 201 -0.04 13.57 -13.45
CA GLU A 201 0.34 12.23 -13.86
C GLU A 201 -0.47 11.84 -15.11
N PRO A 202 0.17 11.30 -16.16
CA PRO A 202 -0.56 10.77 -17.29
C PRO A 202 -1.55 9.74 -16.77
N ILE A 203 -2.80 9.88 -17.17
CA ILE A 203 -3.87 8.94 -16.81
C ILE A 203 -3.40 7.55 -17.26
N THR A 204 -3.08 6.69 -16.30
CA THR A 204 -2.75 5.30 -16.59
C THR A 204 -4.00 4.62 -17.13
N THR A 205 -3.86 3.86 -18.20
CA THR A 205 -4.95 3.05 -18.77
C THR A 205 -5.22 1.80 -17.96
N GLU A 206 -4.31 1.44 -17.03
CA GLU A 206 -4.51 0.36 -16.09
C GLU A 206 -5.74 0.63 -15.22
N ARG A 207 -6.53 -0.42 -14.98
CA ARG A 207 -7.70 -0.37 -14.08
C ARG A 207 -7.47 -1.36 -12.94
N GLY A 208 -7.68 -0.89 -11.72
CA GLY A 208 -7.59 -1.72 -10.53
C GLY A 208 -8.82 -2.57 -10.36
N GLU A 209 -8.72 -3.56 -9.49
CA GLU A 209 -9.88 -4.31 -9.03
C GLU A 209 -10.83 -3.35 -8.29
N VAL A 210 -12.13 -3.50 -8.56
CA VAL A 210 -13.20 -2.78 -7.87
C VAL A 210 -13.88 -3.77 -6.91
N PRO A 211 -13.61 -3.67 -5.59
CA PRO A 211 -14.31 -4.45 -4.59
C PRO A 211 -15.83 -4.33 -4.73
N LYS A 212 -16.55 -5.44 -4.51
CA LYS A 212 -18.02 -5.47 -4.54
C LYS A 212 -18.64 -4.77 -3.34
N SER A 213 -18.00 -4.87 -2.18
CA SER A 213 -18.43 -4.21 -0.96
C SER A 213 -17.25 -3.64 -0.17
N TYR A 214 -17.55 -2.62 0.64
CA TYR A 214 -16.60 -2.02 1.57
C TYR A 214 -17.16 -1.99 2.99
N LYS A 215 -16.34 -2.43 3.95
CA LYS A 215 -16.59 -2.13 5.36
C LYS A 215 -16.46 -0.63 5.61
N LYS A 216 -17.08 -0.14 6.69
CA LYS A 216 -17.09 1.29 7.03
C LYS A 216 -15.70 1.95 7.02
N HIS A 217 -14.69 1.33 7.63
CA HIS A 217 -13.34 1.89 7.69
C HIS A 217 -12.65 1.89 6.32
N GLN A 218 -12.79 0.80 5.54
CA GLN A 218 -12.27 0.72 4.17
C GLN A 218 -12.89 1.78 3.26
N TRP A 219 -14.19 2.01 3.41
CA TRP A 219 -14.90 3.06 2.68
C TRP A 219 -14.37 4.46 3.06
N GLU A 220 -14.19 4.74 4.35
CA GLU A 220 -13.64 6.03 4.79
C GLU A 220 -12.20 6.25 4.27
N ALA A 221 -11.35 5.22 4.31
CA ALA A 221 -10.00 5.30 3.74
C ALA A 221 -10.01 5.51 2.22
N LEU A 222 -10.89 4.81 1.50
CA LEU A 222 -11.07 5.02 0.06
C LEU A 222 -11.51 6.45 -0.25
N LEU A 223 -12.44 7.02 0.52
CA LEU A 223 -12.92 8.40 0.34
C LEU A 223 -11.82 9.45 0.56
N GLU A 224 -10.87 9.23 1.48
CA GLU A 224 -9.67 10.07 1.57
C GLU A 224 -8.83 9.99 0.28
N GLY A 225 -8.68 8.78 -0.28
CA GLY A 225 -8.06 8.55 -1.58
C GLY A 225 -8.77 9.28 -2.72
N VAL A 226 -10.11 9.29 -2.71
CA VAL A 226 -10.96 9.99 -3.68
C VAL A 226 -10.70 11.49 -3.64
N LEU A 227 -10.69 12.12 -2.46
CA LEU A 227 -10.44 13.56 -2.34
C LEU A 227 -9.08 13.94 -2.93
N LYS A 228 -8.02 13.16 -2.64
CA LYS A 228 -6.68 13.36 -3.19
C LYS A 228 -6.63 13.12 -4.71
N PHE A 229 -7.38 12.15 -5.22
CA PHE A 229 -7.46 11.89 -6.65
C PHE A 229 -8.18 13.04 -7.39
N VAL A 230 -9.29 13.52 -6.83
CA VAL A 230 -10.11 14.58 -7.43
C VAL A 230 -9.44 15.95 -7.34
N SER A 231 -8.57 16.21 -6.36
CA SER A 231 -7.74 17.42 -6.37
C SER A 231 -6.82 17.53 -7.58
N GLU A 232 -6.42 16.38 -8.14
CA GLU A 232 -5.62 16.32 -9.38
C GLU A 232 -6.50 16.19 -10.63
N ASN A 233 -7.81 15.93 -10.46
CA ASN A 233 -8.76 15.58 -11.51
C ASN A 233 -10.13 16.25 -11.25
N VAL A 234 -10.14 17.58 -11.24
CA VAL A 234 -11.31 18.38 -10.82
C VAL A 234 -12.55 18.16 -11.69
N GLN A 235 -12.42 17.57 -12.88
CA GLN A 235 -13.55 17.20 -13.74
C GLN A 235 -14.52 16.19 -13.09
N TYR A 236 -14.07 15.44 -12.07
CA TYR A 236 -14.92 14.53 -11.30
C TYR A 236 -15.66 15.21 -10.14
N SER A 237 -15.55 16.54 -10.01
CA SER A 237 -16.24 17.33 -8.99
C SER A 237 -17.32 18.22 -9.59
N SER A 238 -18.29 18.61 -8.76
CA SER A 238 -19.33 19.57 -9.08
C SER A 238 -19.08 20.88 -8.34
N THR A 239 -19.23 22.01 -9.03
CA THR A 239 -19.26 23.33 -8.39
C THR A 239 -20.64 23.68 -7.81
N ALA A 240 -21.67 22.92 -8.18
CA ALA A 240 -23.04 23.10 -7.74
C ALA A 240 -23.46 22.05 -6.69
N LYS A 241 -24.35 22.44 -5.78
CA LYS A 241 -25.01 21.54 -4.85
C LYS A 241 -26.05 20.73 -5.62
N LEU A 242 -25.87 19.41 -5.69
CA LEU A 242 -26.76 18.53 -6.44
C LEU A 242 -27.97 18.10 -5.60
N ARG A 243 -29.10 17.91 -6.28
CA ARG A 243 -30.31 17.31 -5.70
C ARG A 243 -30.15 15.79 -5.69
N ILE A 244 -30.81 15.14 -4.73
CA ILE A 244 -30.84 13.68 -4.66
C ILE A 244 -31.68 13.14 -5.84
N PRO A 245 -31.14 12.24 -6.68
CA PRO A 245 -31.90 11.66 -7.80
C PRO A 245 -33.11 10.85 -7.31
N GLU A 246 -34.19 10.80 -8.09
CA GLU A 246 -35.40 10.03 -7.73
C GLU A 246 -35.13 8.53 -7.55
N THR A 247 -34.21 7.98 -8.35
CA THR A 247 -33.80 6.57 -8.28
C THR A 247 -33.12 6.18 -6.97
N PHE A 248 -32.61 7.14 -6.20
CA PHE A 248 -32.10 6.90 -4.84
C PHE A 248 -33.18 6.35 -3.91
N PHE A 249 -34.44 6.73 -4.13
CA PHE A 249 -35.57 6.32 -3.27
C PHE A 249 -36.17 4.97 -3.64
N ASN A 250 -35.73 4.36 -4.74
CA ASN A 250 -36.23 3.06 -5.19
C ASN A 250 -35.68 1.89 -4.34
N ASP A 251 -34.53 2.09 -3.68
CA ASP A 251 -33.88 1.08 -2.84
C ASP A 251 -33.21 1.74 -1.64
N ASN A 252 -33.43 1.19 -0.44
CA ASN A 252 -32.83 1.66 0.79
C ASN A 252 -31.31 1.41 0.86
N HIS A 253 -30.78 0.53 0.01
CA HIS A 253 -29.35 0.25 -0.10
C HIS A 253 -28.61 1.31 -0.93
N ASN A 254 -29.33 2.11 -1.73
CA ASN A 254 -28.72 3.12 -2.58
C ASN A 254 -28.02 4.20 -1.75
N ILE A 255 -26.83 4.58 -2.22
CA ILE A 255 -26.00 5.62 -1.62
C ILE A 255 -25.70 6.64 -2.70
N PHE A 256 -26.23 7.86 -2.56
CA PHE A 256 -25.88 8.97 -3.46
C PHE A 256 -24.70 9.73 -2.91
N CYS A 257 -23.60 9.77 -3.66
CA CYS A 257 -22.34 10.35 -3.22
C CYS A 257 -21.68 11.11 -4.36
N TYR A 258 -21.29 12.37 -4.12
CA TYR A 258 -20.58 13.19 -5.10
C TYR A 258 -19.54 14.09 -4.44
N ILE A 259 -18.59 14.59 -5.24
CA ILE A 259 -17.58 15.54 -4.78
C ILE A 259 -18.02 16.95 -5.13
N TYR A 260 -18.18 17.79 -4.13
CA TYR A 260 -18.39 19.22 -4.25
C TYR A 260 -17.05 19.96 -4.20
N ASN A 261 -16.82 20.86 -5.16
CA ASN A 261 -15.62 21.67 -5.28
C ASN A 261 -16.00 23.12 -5.51
N ASN A 262 -15.86 23.97 -4.51
CA ASN A 262 -16.17 25.39 -4.65
C ASN A 262 -15.33 26.22 -3.67
N THR A 263 -15.21 27.51 -3.96
CA THR A 263 -14.60 28.49 -3.05
C THR A 263 -15.44 28.66 -1.79
N GLU A 264 -16.77 28.63 -1.94
CA GLU A 264 -17.69 28.63 -0.81
C GLU A 264 -17.85 27.21 -0.22
N PRO A 265 -17.76 27.06 1.11
CA PRO A 265 -17.98 25.77 1.74
C PRO A 265 -19.40 25.28 1.47
N PHE A 266 -19.58 23.95 1.35
CA PHE A 266 -20.90 23.35 1.19
C PHE A 266 -21.86 23.75 2.33
N LEU A 267 -21.30 23.91 3.53
CA LEU A 267 -22.00 24.30 4.73
C LEU A 267 -21.92 25.81 4.99
N PRO A 268 -23.05 26.47 5.36
CA PRO A 268 -24.38 25.88 5.53
C PRO A 268 -25.05 25.57 4.16
N SER A 269 -25.60 24.37 4.01
CA SER A 269 -26.30 23.99 2.77
C SER A 269 -27.70 24.59 2.67
N ARG A 270 -28.31 24.91 3.82
CA ARG A 270 -29.75 25.15 3.98
C ARG A 270 -30.54 24.06 3.22
N SER A 271 -31.52 24.45 2.39
CA SER A 271 -32.34 23.60 1.54
C SER A 271 -31.91 23.58 0.07
N ALA A 272 -30.64 23.90 -0.23
CA ALA A 272 -30.17 23.99 -1.63
C ALA A 272 -30.26 22.64 -2.38
N ASP A 273 -30.17 21.53 -1.67
CA ASP A 273 -30.32 20.16 -2.22
C ASP A 273 -31.77 19.64 -2.16
N GLY A 274 -32.74 20.49 -1.81
CA GLY A 274 -34.17 20.17 -1.77
C GLY A 274 -34.69 19.71 -0.41
N PHE A 275 -33.82 19.51 0.59
CA PHE A 275 -34.22 18.99 1.91
C PHE A 275 -33.83 19.92 3.06
N GLN A 276 -34.62 19.91 4.13
CA GLN A 276 -34.30 20.63 5.36
C GLN A 276 -33.53 19.72 6.32
N TRP A 277 -32.25 20.03 6.50
CA TRP A 277 -31.32 19.20 7.27
C TRP A 277 -31.16 19.72 8.71
N LYS A 278 -31.32 18.82 9.68
CA LYS A 278 -30.95 19.07 11.08
C LYS A 278 -29.51 18.62 11.32
N SER A 279 -28.65 19.53 11.76
CA SER A 279 -27.25 19.19 12.09
C SER A 279 -27.20 18.28 13.31
N SER A 280 -26.31 17.29 13.30
CA SER A 280 -25.87 16.63 14.52
C SER A 280 -24.86 17.50 15.26
N PHE A 281 -24.62 17.18 16.53
CA PHE A 281 -23.43 17.66 17.23
C PHE A 281 -22.17 17.11 16.53
N CYS A 282 -21.09 17.90 16.47
CA CYS A 282 -19.83 17.46 15.88
C CYS A 282 -19.28 16.27 16.68
N ALA A 283 -19.24 15.09 16.07
CA ALA A 283 -18.47 13.98 16.60
C ALA A 283 -17.01 14.15 16.16
N PRO A 284 -16.02 14.11 17.06
CA PRO A 284 -14.62 14.12 16.67
C PRO A 284 -14.37 12.93 15.74
N SER A 285 -13.80 13.17 14.56
CA SER A 285 -13.31 12.11 13.68
C SER A 285 -11.94 11.67 14.15
N LYS A 286 -11.72 10.36 14.20
CA LYS A 286 -10.37 9.79 14.26
C LYS A 286 -9.81 9.77 12.83
N GLY A 287 -8.59 10.25 12.62
CA GLY A 287 -7.93 10.28 11.31
C GLY A 287 -8.00 11.62 10.58
N THR A 288 -7.62 11.63 9.30
CA THR A 288 -7.50 12.87 8.51
C THR A 288 -8.83 13.30 7.87
N LEU A 289 -9.75 12.37 7.66
CA LEU A 289 -11.10 12.65 7.17
C LEU A 289 -12.01 13.24 8.25
N GLN A 290 -12.19 14.56 8.18
CA GLN A 290 -13.19 15.28 8.96
C GLN A 290 -14.59 14.99 8.42
N LYS A 291 -15.59 14.93 9.30
CA LYS A 291 -16.99 14.64 8.90
C LYS A 291 -18.02 15.32 9.78
N ARG A 292 -19.12 15.76 9.16
CA ARG A 292 -20.31 16.30 9.85
C ARG A 292 -21.57 15.60 9.35
N TYR A 293 -22.45 15.23 10.28
CA TYR A 293 -23.69 14.54 9.99
C TYR A 293 -24.89 15.46 10.06
N PHE A 294 -25.87 15.15 9.22
CA PHE A 294 -27.14 15.83 9.14
C PHE A 294 -28.23 14.80 8.96
N TYR A 295 -29.42 15.09 9.50
CA TYR A 295 -30.56 14.19 9.44
C TYR A 295 -31.78 14.91 8.88
N HIS A 296 -32.55 14.18 8.09
CA HIS A 296 -33.83 14.61 7.56
C HIS A 296 -34.87 13.52 7.82
N LYS A 297 -36.09 13.93 8.18
CA LYS A 297 -37.21 13.04 8.45
C LYS A 297 -38.44 13.59 7.74
N THR A 298 -38.97 12.82 6.80
CA THR A 298 -40.29 13.00 6.19
C THR A 298 -41.24 11.89 6.64
N GLU A 299 -42.50 11.99 6.26
CA GLU A 299 -43.49 10.92 6.44
C GLU A 299 -43.07 9.70 5.60
N GLY A 300 -42.44 8.73 6.26
CA GLY A 300 -42.06 7.45 5.67
C GLY A 300 -40.58 7.29 5.30
N GLN A 301 -39.79 8.37 5.24
CA GLN A 301 -38.37 8.28 4.91
C GLN A 301 -37.48 9.02 5.92
N ARG A 302 -36.45 8.33 6.39
CA ARG A 302 -35.41 8.89 7.25
C ARG A 302 -34.10 8.87 6.49
N MET A 303 -33.47 10.03 6.35
CA MET A 303 -32.22 10.16 5.63
C MET A 303 -31.13 10.74 6.51
N ARG A 304 -29.91 10.33 6.22
CA ARG A 304 -28.68 10.91 6.74
C ARG A 304 -27.90 11.53 5.58
N ARG A 305 -27.35 12.71 5.80
CA ARG A 305 -26.32 13.31 4.93
C ARG A 305 -25.04 13.46 5.73
N ARG A 306 -23.93 13.08 5.11
CA ARG A 306 -22.59 13.16 5.65
C ARG A 306 -21.76 14.05 4.73
N VAL A 307 -21.20 15.13 5.28
CA VAL A 307 -20.27 16.04 4.59
C VAL A 307 -18.88 15.74 5.11
N MET A 308 -17.94 15.40 4.22
CA MET A 308 -16.60 14.96 4.58
C MET A 308 -15.54 15.75 3.84
N TRP A 309 -14.42 16.05 4.49
CA TRP A 309 -13.28 16.75 3.90
C TRP A 309 -11.99 16.35 4.60
N ILE A 310 -10.84 16.68 4.01
CA ILE A 310 -9.55 16.62 4.71
C ILE A 310 -9.04 18.04 4.90
N ASP A 311 -8.36 18.32 6.02
CA ASP A 311 -7.95 19.70 6.37
C ASP A 311 -6.98 20.32 5.36
N ARG A 312 -6.21 19.49 4.65
CA ARG A 312 -5.32 19.93 3.57
C ARG A 312 -6.05 20.31 2.27
N LEU A 313 -7.31 19.91 2.07
CA LEU A 313 -8.12 20.17 0.88
C LEU A 313 -9.55 20.65 1.26
N PRO A 314 -9.70 21.78 1.97
CA PRO A 314 -10.99 22.19 2.53
C PRO A 314 -12.04 22.58 1.47
N HIS A 315 -11.60 22.93 0.25
CA HIS A 315 -12.44 23.26 -0.90
C HIS A 315 -13.06 22.03 -1.57
N LEU A 316 -12.54 20.83 -1.28
CA LEU A 316 -13.07 19.56 -1.78
C LEU A 316 -13.81 18.84 -0.66
N GLN A 317 -15.09 18.58 -0.90
CA GLN A 317 -15.96 17.97 0.10
C GLN A 317 -16.76 16.84 -0.53
N ILE A 318 -16.75 15.66 0.07
CA ILE A 318 -17.64 14.58 -0.33
C ILE A 318 -18.97 14.76 0.38
N ILE A 319 -20.04 14.76 -0.41
CA ILE A 319 -21.42 14.82 0.08
C ILE A 319 -22.05 13.45 -0.15
N GLU A 320 -22.31 12.73 0.94
CA GLU A 320 -22.89 11.39 0.92
C GLU A 320 -24.28 11.41 1.56
N TYR A 321 -25.26 10.85 0.86
CA TYR A 321 -26.63 10.65 1.32
C TYR A 321 -26.89 9.16 1.47
N ARG A 322 -27.52 8.78 2.59
CA ARG A 322 -27.95 7.41 2.86
C ARG A 322 -29.32 7.40 3.50
N HIS A 323 -30.07 6.34 3.27
CA HIS A 323 -31.21 5.99 4.10
C HIS A 323 -30.73 5.67 5.52
N LEU A 324 -31.42 6.18 6.54
CA LEU A 324 -31.07 6.00 7.94
C LEU A 324 -31.32 4.56 8.42
N ASP A 325 -32.25 3.87 7.75
CA ASP A 325 -32.64 2.49 8.05
C ASP A 325 -31.60 1.49 7.55
N TYR A 326 -30.68 1.92 6.68
CA TYR A 326 -29.58 1.11 6.18
C TYR A 326 -28.29 1.32 6.98
N ASN A 327 -27.81 0.24 7.60
CA ASN A 327 -26.55 0.18 8.37
C ASN A 327 -25.57 -0.89 7.86
N GLY A 328 -25.77 -1.39 6.64
CA GLY A 328 -24.91 -2.38 6.01
C GLY A 328 -23.55 -1.84 5.53
N GLU A 329 -22.82 -2.71 4.82
CA GLU A 329 -21.60 -2.35 4.10
C GLU A 329 -21.90 -1.36 2.95
N VAL A 330 -20.88 -0.87 2.26
CA VAL A 330 -21.09 -0.07 1.04
C VAL A 330 -20.95 -0.99 -0.15
N GLU A 331 -22.05 -1.30 -0.81
CA GLU A 331 -22.06 -2.11 -2.02
C GLU A 331 -21.82 -1.20 -3.24
N THR A 332 -20.84 -1.54 -4.05
CA THR A 332 -20.40 -0.70 -5.17
C THR A 332 -21.48 -0.55 -6.24
N ASP A 333 -22.30 -1.58 -6.44
CA ASP A 333 -23.40 -1.56 -7.41
C ASP A 333 -24.56 -0.64 -6.98
N HIS A 334 -24.61 -0.27 -5.69
CA HIS A 334 -25.59 0.68 -5.12
C HIS A 334 -25.04 2.11 -4.98
N LEU A 335 -23.80 2.36 -5.43
CA LEU A 335 -23.20 3.69 -5.43
C LEU A 335 -23.70 4.51 -6.62
N MET A 336 -24.33 5.64 -6.31
CA MET A 336 -24.79 6.62 -7.29
C MET A 336 -23.88 7.84 -7.24
N GLY A 337 -23.44 8.29 -8.42
CA GLY A 337 -22.63 9.50 -8.61
C GLY A 337 -23.38 10.57 -9.40
N GLN A 338 -22.69 11.67 -9.66
CA GLN A 338 -23.11 12.63 -10.70
C GLN A 338 -22.82 12.06 -12.10
N ASP A 339 -23.45 12.62 -13.14
CA ASP A 339 -23.31 12.12 -14.52
C ASP A 339 -21.86 12.10 -15.04
N THR A 340 -21.01 13.02 -14.56
CA THR A 340 -19.59 13.09 -14.91
C THR A 340 -18.72 12.13 -14.10
N MET A 341 -19.30 11.38 -13.17
CA MET A 341 -18.60 10.60 -12.15
C MET A 341 -19.05 9.14 -12.16
N SER A 342 -18.21 8.28 -12.72
CA SER A 342 -18.36 6.83 -12.62
C SER A 342 -17.61 6.32 -11.39
N TRP A 343 -18.35 5.87 -10.36
CA TRP A 343 -17.76 5.30 -9.14
C TRP A 343 -16.83 4.12 -9.44
N PRO A 344 -17.20 3.11 -10.24
CA PRO A 344 -16.29 2.01 -10.58
C PRO A 344 -14.98 2.49 -11.21
N ASP A 345 -15.03 3.48 -12.11
CA ASP A 345 -13.82 4.00 -12.75
C ASP A 345 -12.92 4.73 -11.74
N ILE A 346 -13.48 5.58 -10.88
CA ILE A 346 -12.71 6.32 -9.86
C ILE A 346 -12.10 5.36 -8.85
N ILE A 347 -12.90 4.40 -8.37
CA ILE A 347 -12.44 3.36 -7.46
C ILE A 347 -11.28 2.59 -8.09
N SER A 348 -11.43 2.13 -9.34
CA SER A 348 -10.38 1.37 -10.02
C SER A 348 -9.05 2.14 -10.14
N ARG A 349 -9.11 3.47 -10.30
CA ARG A 349 -7.92 4.32 -10.37
C ARG A 349 -7.26 4.49 -9.01
N ILE A 350 -8.05 4.58 -7.95
CA ILE A 350 -7.53 4.71 -6.59
C ILE A 350 -6.91 3.38 -6.13
N THR A 351 -7.54 2.25 -6.43
CA THR A 351 -7.08 0.93 -5.98
C THR A 351 -5.76 0.50 -6.62
N ILE A 352 -5.36 1.09 -7.76
CA ILE A 352 -4.03 0.86 -8.37
C ILE A 352 -2.91 1.55 -7.59
N ARG A 353 -3.22 2.66 -6.91
CA ARG A 353 -2.20 3.46 -6.24
C ARG A 353 -1.50 2.65 -5.16
N SER A 354 -0.21 2.91 -5.01
CA SER A 354 0.67 2.20 -4.08
C SER A 354 0.21 2.32 -2.63
N ASP A 355 -0.36 3.45 -2.22
CA ASP A 355 -0.90 3.66 -0.88
C ASP A 355 -2.09 2.73 -0.59
N HIS A 356 -3.02 2.60 -1.54
CA HIS A 356 -4.15 1.66 -1.38
C HIS A 356 -3.69 0.19 -1.41
N LYS A 357 -2.74 -0.17 -2.30
CA LYS A 357 -2.15 -1.51 -2.34
C LYS A 357 -1.49 -1.88 -1.01
N LEU A 358 -0.75 -0.94 -0.42
CA LEU A 358 -0.13 -1.13 0.89
C LEU A 358 -1.18 -1.40 1.97
N GLN A 359 -2.21 -0.56 2.06
CA GLN A 359 -3.25 -0.72 3.07
C GLN A 359 -3.95 -2.08 2.94
N LYS A 360 -4.37 -2.46 1.74
CA LYS A 360 -4.98 -3.79 1.47
C LYS A 360 -4.06 -4.93 1.89
N THR A 361 -2.76 -4.81 1.60
CA THR A 361 -1.75 -5.79 1.99
C THR A 361 -1.66 -5.94 3.50
N MET A 362 -1.70 -4.83 4.24
CA MET A 362 -1.66 -4.89 5.70
C MET A 362 -2.91 -5.54 6.29
N GLU A 363 -4.09 -5.25 5.74
CA GLU A 363 -5.34 -5.92 6.15
C GLU A 363 -5.31 -7.43 5.84
N GLU A 364 -4.63 -7.85 4.77
CA GLU A 364 -4.39 -9.27 4.48
C GLU A 364 -3.42 -9.92 5.47
N ILE A 365 -2.30 -9.24 5.76
CA ILE A 365 -1.31 -9.72 6.73
C ILE A 365 -1.96 -9.87 8.12
N ASP A 366 -2.77 -8.90 8.56
CA ASP A 366 -3.50 -8.97 9.83
C ASP A 366 -4.46 -10.15 9.88
N ARG A 367 -5.22 -10.40 8.81
CA ARG A 367 -6.11 -11.58 8.76
C ARG A 367 -5.34 -12.88 8.92
N GLU A 368 -4.12 -12.97 8.40
CA GLU A 368 -3.29 -14.15 8.60
C GLU A 368 -2.75 -14.25 10.04
N PHE A 369 -2.48 -13.11 10.70
CA PHE A 369 -2.24 -13.08 12.13
C PHE A 369 -3.46 -13.54 12.94
N ASP A 370 -4.67 -13.11 12.61
CA ASP A 370 -5.88 -13.57 13.32
C ASP A 370 -6.12 -15.07 13.11
N VAL A 371 -5.92 -15.56 11.88
CA VAL A 371 -6.03 -16.99 11.56
C VAL A 371 -4.97 -17.79 12.31
N GLY A 372 -3.75 -17.29 12.43
CA GLY A 372 -2.74 -17.94 13.24
C GLY A 372 -3.15 -18.09 14.71
N LEU A 373 -3.83 -17.08 15.28
CA LEU A 373 -4.23 -17.09 16.70
C LEU A 373 -5.25 -18.20 16.93
N THR A 374 -6.13 -18.41 15.96
CA THR A 374 -7.09 -19.52 16.00
C THR A 374 -6.48 -20.91 15.76
N ARG A 375 -5.29 -20.98 15.13
CA ARG A 375 -4.58 -22.25 14.87
C ARG A 375 -3.71 -22.70 16.03
N GLY A 376 -3.28 -21.77 16.89
CA GLY A 376 -2.47 -22.06 18.07
C GLY A 376 -3.33 -22.09 19.33
N GLY A 377 -3.72 -23.29 19.79
CA GLY A 377 -4.13 -23.50 21.17
C GLY A 377 -2.95 -23.44 22.14
N VAL A 378 -2.08 -22.44 21.99
CA VAL A 378 -0.95 -22.20 22.89
C VAL A 378 -1.47 -21.27 23.98
N PRO A 379 -1.46 -21.70 25.26
CA PRO A 379 -1.87 -20.85 26.37
C PRO A 379 -1.12 -19.51 26.32
N ASP A 380 -1.82 -18.40 26.61
CA ASP A 380 -1.27 -17.03 26.64
C ASP A 380 0.02 -16.90 27.47
N GLU A 381 0.24 -17.80 28.43
CA GLU A 381 1.43 -17.84 29.29
C GLU A 381 2.68 -18.33 28.54
N ASP A 382 2.55 -19.22 27.55
CA ASP A 382 3.67 -19.76 26.76
C ASP A 382 4.06 -18.82 25.60
N ILE A 383 3.12 -17.98 25.14
CA ILE A 383 3.36 -16.95 24.11
C ILE A 383 4.23 -15.80 24.67
N GLN A 384 4.41 -15.71 26.00
CA GLN A 384 5.34 -14.72 26.58
C GLN A 384 6.81 -15.03 26.27
N GLU A 385 7.14 -16.27 25.92
CA GLU A 385 8.49 -16.60 25.46
C GLU A 385 8.71 -16.04 24.04
N SER A 386 9.61 -15.06 23.95
CA SER A 386 9.91 -14.31 22.72
C SER A 386 10.12 -15.19 21.49
N THR A 387 10.66 -16.40 21.67
CA THR A 387 10.88 -17.43 20.65
C THR A 387 9.57 -17.87 19.98
N GLN A 388 8.52 -18.19 20.74
CA GLN A 388 7.28 -18.70 20.18
C GLN A 388 6.55 -17.67 19.30
N VAL A 389 6.56 -16.40 19.72
CA VAL A 389 5.98 -15.27 18.96
C VAL A 389 6.67 -15.09 17.60
N LEU A 390 7.99 -15.25 17.55
CA LEU A 390 8.78 -15.03 16.34
C LEU A 390 8.61 -16.15 15.31
N SER A 391 8.57 -17.41 15.76
CA SER A 391 8.26 -18.57 14.91
C SER A 391 6.88 -18.40 14.26
N TYR A 392 5.92 -17.97 15.07
CA TYR A 392 4.55 -17.72 14.66
C TYR A 392 4.44 -16.62 13.58
N VAL A 393 5.07 -15.47 13.79
CA VAL A 393 5.12 -14.36 12.81
C VAL A 393 5.78 -14.79 11.50
N SER A 394 6.92 -15.48 11.57
CA SER A 394 7.63 -16.00 10.39
C SER A 394 6.77 -17.02 9.62
N GLY A 395 6.09 -17.92 10.34
CA GLY A 395 5.16 -18.89 9.76
C GLY A 395 4.01 -18.21 9.02
N ILE A 396 3.43 -17.16 9.61
CA ILE A 396 2.34 -16.37 9.00
C ILE A 396 2.79 -15.69 7.71
N LEU A 397 3.90 -14.94 7.76
CA LEU A 397 4.38 -14.20 6.60
C LEU A 397 4.79 -15.14 5.45
N ASN A 398 5.42 -16.28 5.76
CA ASN A 398 5.79 -17.27 4.77
C ASN A 398 4.56 -17.99 4.18
N ASN A 399 3.56 -18.32 4.99
CA ASN A 399 2.33 -18.94 4.52
C ASN A 399 1.55 -17.98 3.61
N TRP A 400 1.39 -16.73 4.05
CA TRP A 400 0.78 -15.65 3.26
C TRP A 400 1.49 -15.47 1.91
N ALA A 401 2.81 -15.34 1.91
CA ALA A 401 3.60 -15.19 0.69
C ALA A 401 3.47 -16.40 -0.25
N SER A 402 3.40 -17.61 0.30
CA SER A 402 3.23 -18.84 -0.47
C SER A 402 1.87 -18.91 -1.17
N ARG A 403 0.77 -18.49 -0.50
CA ARG A 403 -0.56 -18.44 -1.09
C ARG A 403 -0.64 -17.44 -2.24
N HIS A 404 -0.08 -16.25 -2.07
CA HIS A 404 -0.05 -15.22 -3.13
C HIS A 404 0.74 -15.67 -4.36
N ARG A 405 1.85 -16.39 -4.18
CA ARG A 405 2.60 -16.98 -5.29
C ARG A 405 1.79 -18.03 -6.03
N ALA A 406 1.05 -18.88 -5.31
CA ALA A 406 0.19 -19.89 -5.92
C ALA A 406 -0.90 -19.24 -6.80
N ILE A 407 -1.55 -18.19 -6.30
CA ILE A 407 -2.58 -17.43 -7.04
C ILE A 407 -1.98 -16.83 -8.32
N ARG A 408 -0.82 -16.15 -8.24
CA ARG A 408 -0.14 -15.59 -9.42
C ARG A 408 0.26 -16.67 -10.44
N SER A 409 0.71 -17.83 -9.98
CA SER A 409 1.06 -18.93 -10.87
C SER A 409 -0.16 -19.51 -11.60
N SER A 410 -1.33 -19.55 -10.96
CA SER A 410 -2.58 -20.01 -11.58
C SER A 410 -3.18 -19.01 -12.57
N SER A 411 -2.98 -17.71 -12.34
CA SER A 411 -3.49 -16.67 -13.25
C SER A 411 -2.65 -16.50 -14.51
N ALA A 412 -1.38 -16.92 -14.50
CA ALA A 412 -0.47 -16.82 -15.65
C ALA A 412 -0.63 -17.98 -16.66
N THR A 413 -1.40 -19.01 -16.30
CA THR A 413 -1.66 -20.20 -17.14
C THR A 413 -2.98 -20.15 -17.93
N HIS A 414 -3.70 -19.03 -17.84
CA HIS A 414 -4.88 -18.70 -18.64
C HIS A 414 -4.60 -17.47 -19.49
#